data_AF-A0A9P3MM41-F1
#
_entry.id   AF-A0A9P3MM41-F1
#
_cell.length_a   1.000
_cell.length_b   1.000
_cell.length_c   1.000
_cell.angle_alpha   90.00
_cell.angle_beta   90.00
_cell.angle_gamma   90.00
#
_symmetry.space_group_name_H-M   'P 1'
#
loop_
_entity.id
_entity.type
_entity.pdbx_description
1 polymer ?
#
loop_
_entity_poly.entity_id
_entity_poly.type
_entity_poly.pdbx_seq_one_letter_code
_entity_poly.pdbx_strand_id
1 'polypeptide(L)'
;MAGEAVDAVQELKLAAMLDARDEQLRWEEEDDEDAEEAEDEEEGEEEAMLHRVDDGAVASMNDHSRDLSLDAGKANPIQAAAHGGIPSISDLAQIVGLSSTSTSSGLSAGVGSRWVCGPRVEAVMRSKVARLVKPDMLLALQELQRQQQWRLAARVFEHVRTEHWYKPDPDLCARMINCLGLAGRITDAQALFQSTLEKDGVPPCSPTFTALLAAHCRSGDYRSGREVLGRMREAGAGPYDLAYMILIKTCEAQGDEVAARELKRERDVVLAKWGELGLPKPPRRSKKK
;
A
#
# COMPACT_ATOMS: atom_id res chain seq x y z
N MET A 1 -33.50 -13.55 3.65
CA MET A 1 -32.19 -13.87 3.07
C MET A 1 -31.41 -12.58 2.79
N ALA A 2 -31.67 -11.81 1.73
CA ALA A 2 -30.88 -10.60 1.42
C ALA A 2 -30.81 -9.50 2.52
N GLY A 3 -31.76 -9.48 3.47
CA GLY A 3 -31.74 -8.52 4.58
C GLY A 3 -30.55 -8.69 5.52
N GLU A 4 -30.11 -9.92 5.79
CA GLU A 4 -29.00 -10.18 6.73
C GLU A 4 -27.65 -9.72 6.17
N ALA A 5 -27.44 -9.91 4.87
CA ALA A 5 -26.25 -9.40 4.17
C ALA A 5 -26.19 -7.87 4.20
N VAL A 6 -27.32 -7.19 3.96
CA VAL A 6 -27.39 -5.72 3.97
C VAL A 6 -27.11 -5.16 5.37
N ASP A 7 -27.73 -5.77 6.38
CA ASP A 7 -27.53 -5.40 7.79
C ASP A 7 -26.06 -5.56 8.21
N ALA A 8 -25.44 -6.71 7.88
CA ALA A 8 -24.02 -6.94 8.15
C ALA A 8 -23.12 -5.90 7.46
N VAL A 9 -23.40 -5.53 6.21
CA VAL A 9 -22.63 -4.50 5.48
C VAL A 9 -22.76 -3.14 6.15
N GLN A 10 -23.96 -2.76 6.59
CA GLN A 10 -24.19 -1.48 7.27
C GLN A 10 -23.43 -1.42 8.59
N GLU A 11 -23.46 -2.48 9.39
CA GLU A 11 -22.74 -2.53 10.66
C GLU A 11 -21.23 -2.57 10.50
N LEU A 12 -20.70 -3.32 9.52
CA LEU A 12 -19.27 -3.31 9.23
C LEU A 12 -18.77 -1.90 8.91
N LYS A 13 -19.57 -1.13 8.16
CA LYS A 13 -19.24 0.26 7.83
C LYS A 13 -19.32 1.17 9.04
N LEU A 14 -20.35 1.03 9.88
CA LEU A 14 -20.48 1.80 11.11
C LEU A 14 -19.32 1.50 12.06
N ALA A 15 -19.00 0.23 12.25
CA ALA A 15 -17.87 -0.21 13.07
C ALA A 15 -16.55 0.37 12.55
N ALA A 16 -16.31 0.36 11.25
CA ALA A 16 -15.12 0.95 10.64
C ALA A 16 -15.03 2.46 10.85
N MET A 17 -16.16 3.19 10.78
CA MET A 17 -16.18 4.63 11.07
C MET A 17 -15.86 4.92 12.54
N LEU A 18 -16.36 4.09 13.46
CA LEU A 18 -16.09 4.23 14.89
C LEU A 18 -14.63 3.88 15.22
N ASP A 19 -14.09 2.81 14.64
CA ASP A 19 -12.67 2.45 14.80
C ASP A 19 -11.76 3.60 14.31
N ALA A 20 -12.10 4.24 13.19
CA ALA A 20 -11.34 5.38 12.67
C ALA A 20 -11.47 6.63 13.56
N ARG A 21 -12.63 6.85 14.21
CA ARG A 21 -12.80 7.96 15.16
C ARG A 21 -12.01 7.73 16.45
N ASP A 22 -12.02 6.51 16.97
CA ASP A 22 -11.22 6.13 18.14
C ASP A 22 -9.72 6.29 17.84
N GLU A 23 -9.27 5.98 16.61
CA GLU A 23 -7.89 6.23 16.17
C GLU A 23 -7.58 7.73 16.10
N GLN A 24 -8.44 8.55 15.51
CA GLN A 24 -8.24 9.99 15.44
C GLN A 24 -8.16 10.64 16.84
N LEU A 25 -9.01 10.24 17.78
CA LEU A 25 -9.00 10.76 19.15
C LEU A 25 -7.67 10.48 19.86
N ARG A 26 -7.07 9.31 19.63
CA ARG A 26 -5.74 8.99 20.20
C ARG A 26 -4.65 9.91 19.67
N TRP A 27 -4.71 10.28 18.40
CA TRP A 27 -3.73 11.19 17.82
C TRP A 27 -3.93 12.61 18.36
N GLU A 28 -5.18 13.03 18.56
CA GLU A 28 -5.49 14.32 19.20
C GLU A 28 -4.98 14.35 20.66
N GLU A 29 -5.10 13.25 21.42
CA GLU A 29 -4.57 13.13 22.78
C GLU A 29 -3.02 13.08 22.83
N GLU A 30 -2.37 12.35 21.91
CA GLU A 30 -0.91 12.29 21.81
C GLU A 30 -0.30 13.66 21.41
N ASP A 31 -0.94 14.39 20.48
CA ASP A 31 -0.50 15.74 20.10
C ASP A 31 -0.66 16.75 21.26
N ASP A 32 -1.68 16.58 22.12
CA ASP A 32 -1.88 17.40 23.32
C ASP A 32 -0.83 17.06 24.41
N GLU A 33 -0.50 15.77 24.62
CA GLU A 33 0.55 15.33 25.54
C GLU A 33 1.95 15.81 25.10
N ASP A 34 2.30 15.70 23.81
CA ASP A 34 3.57 16.20 23.26
C ASP A 34 3.68 17.74 23.37
N ALA A 35 2.55 18.46 23.30
CA ALA A 35 2.52 19.91 23.48
C ALA A 35 2.69 20.33 24.94
N GLU A 36 2.05 19.64 25.88
CA GLU A 36 2.24 19.88 27.33
C GLU A 36 3.69 19.55 27.75
N GLU A 37 4.28 18.45 27.27
CA GLU A 37 5.69 18.12 27.55
C GLU A 37 6.66 19.19 27.00
N ALA A 38 6.38 19.77 25.82
CA ALA A 38 7.22 20.82 25.25
C ALA A 38 7.11 22.15 26.02
N GLU A 39 5.93 22.52 26.51
CA GLU A 39 5.73 23.70 27.36
C GLU A 39 6.45 23.54 28.71
N ASP A 40 6.36 22.36 29.33
CA ASP A 40 7.05 22.04 30.60
C ASP A 40 8.59 22.06 30.45
N GLU A 41 9.13 21.61 29.30
CA GLU A 41 10.56 21.71 28.99
C GLU A 41 11.00 23.16 28.78
N GLU A 42 10.21 23.98 28.09
CA GLU A 42 10.52 25.40 27.85
C GLU A 42 10.48 26.22 29.15
N GLU A 43 9.48 25.98 30.02
CA GLU A 43 9.41 26.59 31.36
C GLU A 43 10.58 26.13 32.26
N GLY A 44 10.95 24.85 32.21
CA GLY A 44 12.10 24.31 32.94
C GLY A 44 13.44 24.92 32.48
N GLU A 45 13.59 25.18 31.19
CA GLU A 45 14.76 25.88 30.63
C GLU A 45 14.80 27.36 31.04
N GLU A 46 13.65 28.06 31.05
CA GLU A 46 13.55 29.45 31.52
C GLU A 46 13.88 29.58 33.02
N GLU A 47 13.36 28.68 33.88
CA GLU A 47 13.71 28.66 35.31
C GLU A 47 15.19 28.36 35.54
N ALA A 48 15.78 27.41 34.79
CA ALA A 48 17.21 27.12 34.86
C ALA A 48 18.08 28.28 34.35
N MET A 49 17.58 29.08 33.42
CA MET A 49 18.25 30.29 32.92
C MET A 49 18.23 31.41 33.97
N LEU A 50 17.11 31.61 34.67
CA LEU A 50 16.98 32.59 35.76
C LEU A 50 17.92 32.26 36.94
N HIS A 51 18.06 30.99 37.33
CA HIS A 51 18.96 30.59 38.42
C HIS A 51 20.46 30.75 38.08
N ARG A 52 20.85 30.81 36.80
CA ARG A 52 22.25 31.07 36.39
C ARG A 52 22.65 32.55 36.47
N VAL A 53 21.70 33.47 36.59
CA VAL A 53 21.98 34.92 36.67
C VAL A 53 22.45 35.33 38.08
N ASP A 54 22.16 34.53 39.11
CA ASP A 54 22.52 34.84 40.50
C ASP A 54 23.93 34.36 40.92
N ASP A 55 24.60 33.49 40.14
CA ASP A 55 25.97 33.01 40.42
C ASP A 55 27.08 33.88 39.76
N GLY A 56 26.79 35.16 39.52
CA GLY A 56 27.53 36.03 38.60
C GLY A 56 28.25 37.24 39.18
N ALA A 57 28.80 37.20 40.40
CA ALA A 57 29.90 38.09 40.84
C ALA A 57 30.60 37.43 42.04
N VAL A 58 31.92 37.21 42.13
CA VAL A 58 33.06 38.10 41.87
C VAL A 58 34.33 37.23 41.84
N ALA A 59 35.25 37.41 40.89
CA ALA A 59 36.67 37.15 41.11
C ALA A 59 37.56 37.95 40.14
N SER A 60 38.31 38.85 40.75
CA SER A 60 39.26 39.80 40.19
C SER A 60 40.52 39.14 39.62
N MET A 61 41.08 39.80 38.61
CA MET A 61 42.49 39.90 38.21
C MET A 61 43.51 39.37 39.23
N ASN A 62 44.45 38.53 38.76
CA ASN A 62 45.88 38.86 38.87
C ASN A 62 46.75 38.16 37.83
N ASP A 63 47.70 38.95 37.33
CA ASP A 63 48.83 38.63 36.46
C ASP A 63 49.87 37.72 37.17
N HIS A 64 50.63 36.93 36.40
CA HIS A 64 52.10 36.75 36.47
C HIS A 64 52.55 35.54 35.62
N SER A 65 53.49 35.82 34.72
CA SER A 65 54.15 34.93 33.77
C SER A 65 54.85 33.70 34.38
N ARG A 66 54.87 32.57 33.65
CA ARG A 66 56.06 31.72 33.41
C ARG A 66 55.80 30.55 32.44
N ASP A 67 56.42 30.69 31.27
CA ASP A 67 57.13 29.73 30.41
C ASP A 67 57.03 28.19 30.54
N LEU A 68 56.97 27.59 29.33
CA LEU A 68 57.59 26.34 28.83
C LEU A 68 57.06 24.97 29.32
N SER A 69 56.43 24.22 28.40
CA SER A 69 56.97 22.94 27.88
C SER A 69 55.93 22.18 27.03
N LEU A 70 56.38 21.81 25.82
CA LEU A 70 55.93 20.77 24.91
C LEU A 70 55.20 19.55 25.53
N ASP A 71 54.06 19.16 24.94
CA ASP A 71 53.75 17.82 24.40
C ASP A 71 52.41 17.91 23.62
N ALA A 72 52.42 17.91 22.28
CA ALA A 72 52.28 16.75 21.41
C ALA A 72 50.98 15.93 21.57
N GLY A 73 50.08 16.08 20.58
CA GLY A 73 49.23 14.99 20.12
C GLY A 73 47.74 15.06 20.46
N LYS A 74 46.97 15.73 19.59
CA LYS A 74 45.78 15.18 18.89
C LYS A 74 45.12 16.29 18.07
N ALA A 75 45.15 16.13 16.75
CA ALA A 75 44.55 17.04 15.80
C ALA A 75 43.01 17.02 15.91
N ASN A 76 42.41 18.21 15.88
CA ASN A 76 40.98 18.47 15.88
C ASN A 76 40.49 18.57 14.42
N PRO A 77 39.49 17.80 13.96
CA PRO A 77 39.10 17.77 12.56
C PRO A 77 38.06 18.86 12.25
N ILE A 78 38.46 20.14 12.25
CA ILE A 78 37.61 21.25 11.76
C ILE A 78 38.37 22.18 10.79
N GLN A 79 39.57 21.79 10.32
CA GLN A 79 40.29 22.53 9.28
C GLN A 79 40.60 21.65 8.06
N ALA A 80 39.57 21.24 7.34
CA ALA A 80 39.70 20.71 5.98
C ALA A 80 38.35 20.72 5.24
N ALA A 81 37.91 21.88 4.72
CA ALA A 81 37.12 21.98 3.49
C ALA A 81 36.71 23.44 3.22
N ALA A 82 37.70 24.29 2.95
CA ALA A 82 37.48 25.47 2.12
C ALA A 82 37.55 25.02 0.65
N HIS A 83 36.48 24.46 0.10
CA HIS A 83 36.19 24.41 -1.34
C HIS A 83 34.70 24.11 -1.53
N GLY A 84 33.98 25.05 -2.14
CA GLY A 84 32.53 25.02 -2.27
C GLY A 84 32.01 23.80 -3.03
N GLY A 85 31.11 23.07 -2.39
CA GLY A 85 30.23 22.07 -2.97
C GLY A 85 29.19 21.70 -1.92
N ILE A 86 27.90 21.76 -2.27
CA ILE A 86 26.82 21.28 -1.40
C ILE A 86 26.97 19.75 -1.32
N PRO A 87 27.08 19.13 -0.13
CA PRO A 87 27.20 17.68 0.00
C PRO A 87 25.92 16.97 -0.45
N SER A 88 26.06 15.77 -1.03
CA SER A 88 24.93 14.94 -1.45
C SER A 88 24.12 14.48 -0.22
N ILE A 89 22.81 14.25 -0.38
CA ILE A 89 21.93 13.65 0.65
C ILE A 89 22.52 12.34 1.21
N SER A 90 23.27 11.61 0.38
CA SER A 90 23.98 10.38 0.77
C SER A 90 25.11 10.62 1.79
N ASP A 91 25.78 11.77 1.71
CA ASP A 91 26.93 12.12 2.55
C ASP A 91 26.47 12.67 3.91
N LEU A 92 25.32 13.33 3.96
CA LEU A 92 24.70 13.80 5.19
C LEU A 92 24.24 12.63 6.09
N ALA A 93 23.80 11.51 5.51
CA ALA A 93 23.34 10.35 6.27
C ALA A 93 24.44 9.68 7.14
N GLN A 94 25.72 9.84 6.78
CA GLN A 94 26.84 9.28 7.56
C GLN A 94 27.29 10.18 8.71
N ILE A 95 27.02 11.48 8.65
CA ILE A 95 27.46 12.46 9.66
C ILE A 95 26.51 12.49 10.86
N VAL A 96 25.21 12.23 10.67
CA VAL A 96 24.20 12.32 11.73
C VAL A 96 24.05 11.01 12.53
N GLY A 97 24.82 9.96 12.22
CA GLY A 97 24.77 8.71 12.99
C GLY A 97 23.38 8.06 13.04
N LEU A 98 22.49 8.38 12.09
CA LEU A 98 21.19 7.71 11.93
C LEU A 98 21.44 6.37 11.23
N SER A 99 21.99 5.41 11.98
CA SER A 99 21.82 4.01 11.62
C SER A 99 20.32 3.73 11.62
N SER A 100 19.77 3.42 10.44
CA SER A 100 18.45 2.83 10.29
C SER A 100 18.40 1.56 11.13
N THR A 101 18.02 1.67 12.39
CA THR A 101 17.64 0.53 13.21
C THR A 101 16.27 0.10 12.71
N SER A 102 16.29 -0.66 11.62
CA SER A 102 15.27 -1.65 11.37
C SER A 102 15.24 -2.57 12.58
N THR A 103 14.32 -2.29 13.50
CA THR A 103 13.84 -3.28 14.45
C THR A 103 13.11 -4.34 13.64
N SER A 104 13.90 -5.28 13.10
CA SER A 104 13.43 -6.56 12.64
C SER A 104 13.04 -7.38 13.87
N SER A 105 11.89 -7.06 14.43
CA SER A 105 11.19 -7.95 15.35
C SER A 105 10.58 -9.05 14.51
N GLY A 106 11.20 -10.22 14.53
CA GLY A 106 10.81 -11.39 13.77
C GLY A 106 9.32 -11.72 13.94
N LEU A 107 8.57 -11.54 12.87
CA LEU A 107 7.33 -12.27 12.67
C LEU A 107 7.65 -13.42 11.72
N SER A 108 7.80 -14.58 12.34
CA SER A 108 7.52 -15.89 11.75
C SER A 108 6.47 -15.75 10.65
N ALA A 109 6.77 -16.30 9.47
CA ALA A 109 5.86 -16.47 8.35
C ALA A 109 4.70 -17.40 8.72
N GLY A 110 3.81 -16.92 9.59
CA GLY A 110 2.42 -17.33 9.66
C GLY A 110 1.64 -16.43 8.71
N VAL A 111 0.61 -16.96 8.07
CA VAL A 111 -0.33 -16.21 7.23
C VAL A 111 -1.14 -15.28 8.15
N GLY A 112 -0.51 -14.19 8.61
CA GLY A 112 -1.15 -13.13 9.36
C GLY A 112 -2.08 -12.37 8.42
N SER A 113 -3.30 -12.11 8.91
CA SER A 113 -4.35 -11.36 8.21
C SER A 113 -3.76 -10.14 7.53
N ARG A 114 -3.68 -10.17 6.20
CA ARG A 114 -3.02 -9.13 5.40
C ARG A 114 -3.76 -7.79 5.51
N TRP A 115 -5.00 -7.84 5.98
CA TRP A 115 -5.93 -6.73 6.04
C TRP A 115 -6.43 -6.55 7.47
N VAL A 116 -5.62 -5.90 8.30
CA VAL A 116 -5.98 -5.59 9.68
C VAL A 116 -7.15 -4.60 9.67
N CYS A 117 -8.19 -4.93 10.43
CA CYS A 117 -9.32 -4.06 10.71
C CYS A 117 -9.36 -3.76 12.22
N GLY A 118 -10.03 -2.67 12.59
CA GLY A 118 -10.16 -2.29 13.99
C GLY A 118 -11.01 -3.27 14.82
N PRO A 119 -10.96 -3.14 16.15
CA PRO A 119 -11.59 -4.08 17.07
C PRO A 119 -13.11 -4.17 16.92
N ARG A 120 -13.79 -3.08 16.54
CA ARG A 120 -15.25 -3.09 16.33
C ARG A 120 -15.60 -3.84 15.05
N VAL A 121 -14.84 -3.64 13.97
CA VAL A 121 -15.02 -4.42 12.73
C VAL A 121 -14.85 -5.91 13.02
N GLU A 122 -13.81 -6.29 13.78
CA GLU A 122 -13.60 -7.68 14.17
C GLU A 122 -14.73 -8.25 15.04
N ALA A 123 -15.34 -7.44 15.90
CA ALA A 123 -16.51 -7.84 16.66
C ALA A 123 -17.71 -8.15 15.75
N VAL A 124 -17.99 -7.30 14.75
CA VAL A 124 -19.05 -7.54 13.75
C VAL A 124 -18.75 -8.76 12.89
N MET A 125 -17.48 -8.98 12.52
CA MET A 125 -17.06 -10.17 11.78
C MET A 125 -17.40 -11.45 12.56
N ARG A 126 -17.08 -11.51 13.86
CA ARG A 126 -17.36 -12.68 14.72
C ARG A 126 -18.84 -12.87 15.03
N SER A 127 -19.59 -11.78 15.24
CA SER A 127 -20.97 -11.85 15.70
C SER A 127 -21.98 -12.03 14.57
N LYS A 128 -21.79 -11.34 13.44
CA LYS A 128 -22.73 -11.32 12.31
C LYS A 128 -22.20 -12.04 11.09
N VAL A 129 -21.05 -11.63 10.57
CA VAL A 129 -20.55 -12.15 9.29
C VAL A 129 -20.30 -13.66 9.36
N ALA A 130 -19.71 -14.15 10.46
CA ALA A 130 -19.46 -15.57 10.69
C ALA A 130 -20.72 -16.45 10.81
N ARG A 131 -21.91 -15.85 10.96
CA ARG A 131 -23.19 -16.57 11.04
C ARG A 131 -23.99 -16.52 9.74
N LEU A 132 -23.55 -15.72 8.77
CA LEU A 132 -24.21 -15.63 7.48
C LEU A 132 -24.11 -16.96 6.73
N VAL A 133 -25.16 -17.31 6.01
CA VAL A 133 -25.09 -18.44 5.08
C VAL A 133 -24.27 -18.04 3.84
N LYS A 134 -23.70 -19.04 3.14
CA LYS A 134 -22.92 -18.86 1.90
C LYS A 134 -23.46 -17.77 0.94
N PRO A 135 -24.74 -17.78 0.51
CA PRO A 135 -25.22 -16.77 -0.42
C PRO A 135 -25.17 -15.35 0.17
N ASP A 136 -25.47 -15.18 1.45
CA ASP A 136 -25.51 -13.87 2.10
C ASP A 136 -24.09 -13.33 2.36
N MET A 137 -23.11 -14.18 2.71
CA MET A 137 -21.70 -13.78 2.76
C MET A 137 -21.18 -13.28 1.41
N LEU A 138 -21.50 -13.99 0.32
CA LEU A 138 -21.08 -13.61 -1.03
C LEU A 138 -21.77 -12.32 -1.50
N LEU A 139 -23.04 -12.11 -1.14
CA LEU A 139 -23.76 -10.85 -1.39
C LEU A 139 -23.16 -9.68 -0.62
N ALA A 140 -22.84 -9.87 0.67
CA ALA A 140 -22.19 -8.85 1.48
C ALA A 140 -20.83 -8.44 0.88
N LEU A 141 -20.02 -9.43 0.48
CA LEU A 141 -18.75 -9.18 -0.21
C LEU A 141 -18.94 -8.43 -1.54
N GLN A 142 -19.89 -8.86 -2.36
CA GLN A 142 -20.21 -8.20 -3.63
C GLN A 142 -20.63 -6.74 -3.41
N GLU A 143 -21.44 -6.47 -2.39
CA GLU A 143 -21.89 -5.11 -2.10
C GLU A 143 -20.76 -4.22 -1.58
N LEU A 144 -19.88 -4.74 -0.72
CA LEU A 144 -18.67 -4.00 -0.28
C LEU A 144 -17.74 -3.70 -1.46
N GLN A 145 -17.54 -4.66 -2.37
CA GLN A 145 -16.79 -4.46 -3.62
C GLN A 145 -17.44 -3.39 -4.49
N ARG A 146 -18.77 -3.40 -4.63
CA ARG A 146 -19.52 -2.40 -5.41
C ARG A 146 -19.37 -1.00 -4.81
N GLN A 147 -19.36 -0.89 -3.48
CA GLN A 147 -19.17 0.37 -2.75
C GLN A 147 -17.69 0.81 -2.62
N GLN A 148 -16.75 0.05 -3.19
CA GLN A 148 -15.30 0.28 -3.07
C GLN A 148 -14.80 0.36 -1.62
N GLN A 149 -15.47 -0.35 -0.71
CA GLN A 149 -15.03 -0.55 0.67
C GLN A 149 -13.96 -1.64 0.69
N TRP A 150 -12.84 -1.40 0.01
CA TRP A 150 -11.84 -2.43 -0.30
C TRP A 150 -11.27 -3.09 0.95
N ARG A 151 -11.10 -2.35 2.07
CA ARG A 151 -10.62 -2.89 3.36
C ARG A 151 -11.60 -3.93 3.91
N LEU A 152 -12.86 -3.55 4.05
CA LEU A 152 -13.92 -4.44 4.54
C LEU A 152 -14.15 -5.60 3.58
N ALA A 153 -14.14 -5.35 2.27
CA ALA A 153 -14.23 -6.39 1.25
C ALA A 153 -13.08 -7.40 1.36
N ALA A 154 -11.85 -6.93 1.56
CA ALA A 154 -10.69 -7.80 1.75
C ALA A 154 -10.82 -8.65 3.01
N ARG A 155 -11.32 -8.05 4.09
CA ARG A 155 -11.55 -8.77 5.35
C ARG A 155 -12.63 -9.84 5.25
N VAL A 156 -13.77 -9.50 4.65
CA VAL A 156 -14.85 -10.48 4.37
C VAL A 156 -14.35 -11.56 3.40
N PHE A 157 -13.55 -11.21 2.40
CA PHE A 157 -12.97 -12.17 1.47
C PHE A 157 -12.01 -13.14 2.17
N GLU A 158 -11.16 -12.69 3.09
CA GLU A 158 -10.34 -13.59 3.92
C GLU A 158 -11.21 -14.55 4.73
N HIS A 159 -12.28 -14.06 5.36
CA HIS A 159 -13.18 -14.91 6.11
C HIS A 159 -13.88 -15.94 5.23
N VAL A 160 -14.37 -15.52 4.05
CA VAL A 160 -14.93 -16.43 3.03
C VAL A 160 -13.94 -17.54 2.66
N ARG A 161 -12.64 -17.26 2.61
CA ARG A 161 -11.61 -18.29 2.31
C ARG A 161 -11.40 -19.29 3.44
N THR A 162 -11.80 -18.97 4.68
CA THR A 162 -11.70 -19.88 5.83
C THR A 162 -12.90 -20.82 5.95
N GLU A 163 -13.99 -20.53 5.22
CA GLU A 163 -15.20 -21.31 5.27
C GLU A 163 -15.04 -22.69 4.63
N HIS A 164 -15.60 -23.73 5.26
CA HIS A 164 -15.50 -25.12 4.81
C HIS A 164 -16.06 -25.36 3.39
N TRP A 165 -17.02 -24.54 2.96
CA TRP A 165 -17.64 -24.64 1.64
C TRP A 165 -16.85 -23.89 0.55
N TYR A 166 -15.82 -23.14 0.93
CA TYR A 166 -15.02 -22.37 -0.01
C TYR A 166 -14.17 -23.28 -0.87
N LYS A 167 -14.18 -22.99 -2.17
CA LYS A 167 -13.25 -23.54 -3.14
C LYS A 167 -12.63 -22.35 -3.86
N PRO A 168 -11.33 -22.37 -4.13
CA PRO A 168 -10.69 -21.32 -4.92
C PRO A 168 -11.47 -21.02 -6.20
N ASP A 169 -11.92 -19.78 -6.31
CA ASP A 169 -12.76 -19.29 -7.39
C ASP A 169 -12.01 -18.18 -8.14
N PRO A 170 -11.57 -18.42 -9.39
CA PRO A 170 -10.88 -17.42 -10.19
C PRO A 170 -11.69 -16.13 -10.38
N ASP A 171 -13.01 -16.21 -10.50
CA ASP A 171 -13.85 -15.03 -10.75
C ASP A 171 -14.00 -14.17 -9.50
N LEU A 172 -14.13 -14.80 -8.33
CA LEU A 172 -14.12 -14.09 -7.05
C LEU A 172 -12.75 -13.44 -6.80
N CYS A 173 -11.65 -14.13 -7.11
CA CYS A 173 -10.30 -13.59 -7.01
C CYS A 173 -10.10 -12.40 -7.96
N ALA A 174 -10.52 -12.53 -9.23
CA ALA A 174 -10.45 -11.45 -10.21
C ALA A 174 -11.23 -10.19 -9.77
N ARG A 175 -12.43 -10.36 -9.19
CA ARG A 175 -13.19 -9.24 -8.60
C ARG A 175 -12.45 -8.57 -7.45
N MET A 176 -11.84 -9.35 -6.56
CA MET A 176 -11.07 -8.83 -5.44
C MET A 176 -9.80 -8.10 -5.90
N ILE A 177 -9.04 -8.67 -6.85
CA ILE A 177 -7.88 -8.03 -7.49
C ILE A 177 -8.29 -6.71 -8.13
N ASN A 178 -9.42 -6.68 -8.85
CA ASN A 178 -9.90 -5.43 -9.44
C ASN A 178 -10.32 -4.41 -8.37
N CYS A 179 -10.95 -4.83 -7.26
CA CYS A 179 -11.31 -3.95 -6.15
C CYS A 179 -10.05 -3.32 -5.51
N LEU A 180 -9.00 -4.11 -5.27
CA LEU A 180 -7.71 -3.61 -4.79
C LEU A 180 -7.05 -2.64 -5.80
N GLY A 181 -7.08 -3.01 -7.08
CA GLY A 181 -6.53 -2.19 -8.15
C GLY A 181 -7.29 -0.87 -8.39
N LEU A 182 -8.58 -0.79 -8.04
CA LEU A 182 -9.34 0.46 -8.05
C LEU A 182 -9.00 1.34 -6.84
N ALA A 183 -8.63 0.72 -5.72
CA ALA A 183 -8.16 1.41 -4.53
C ALA A 183 -6.66 1.82 -4.57
N GLY A 184 -5.96 1.58 -5.69
CA GLY A 184 -4.51 1.86 -5.81
C GLY A 184 -3.61 0.88 -5.05
N ARG A 185 -4.16 -0.20 -4.49
CA ARG A 185 -3.44 -1.23 -3.72
C ARG A 185 -2.80 -2.26 -4.64
N ILE A 186 -1.89 -1.82 -5.51
CA ILE A 186 -1.31 -2.64 -6.58
C ILE A 186 -0.46 -3.79 -6.04
N THR A 187 0.35 -3.52 -5.02
CA THR A 187 1.21 -4.53 -4.36
C THR A 187 0.38 -5.68 -3.80
N ASP A 188 -0.75 -5.37 -3.18
CA ASP A 188 -1.62 -6.42 -2.67
C ASP A 188 -2.43 -7.12 -3.75
N ALA A 189 -2.81 -6.42 -4.82
CA ALA A 189 -3.44 -7.03 -5.98
C ALA A 189 -2.51 -8.07 -6.63
N GLN A 190 -1.23 -7.74 -6.77
CA GLN A 190 -0.18 -8.66 -7.22
C GLN A 190 0.00 -9.83 -6.24
N ALA A 191 0.08 -9.55 -4.94
CA ALA A 191 0.27 -10.58 -3.92
C ALA A 191 -0.94 -11.52 -3.81
N LEU A 192 -2.16 -11.02 -4.07
CA LEU A 192 -3.36 -11.86 -4.17
C LEU A 192 -3.29 -12.75 -5.41
N PHE A 193 -3.01 -12.15 -6.58
CA PHE A 193 -2.82 -12.89 -7.83
C PHE A 193 -1.83 -14.05 -7.66
N GLN A 194 -0.66 -13.79 -7.09
CA GLN A 194 0.36 -14.82 -6.89
C GLN A 194 -0.10 -15.89 -5.88
N SER A 195 -0.78 -15.49 -4.80
CA SER A 195 -1.31 -16.47 -3.83
C SER A 195 -2.36 -17.40 -4.44
N THR A 196 -3.19 -16.88 -5.35
CA THR A 196 -4.18 -17.68 -6.07
C THR A 196 -3.53 -18.70 -7.01
N LEU A 197 -2.37 -18.37 -7.57
CA LEU A 197 -1.59 -19.30 -8.38
C LEU A 197 -0.91 -20.38 -7.55
N GLU A 198 -0.11 -19.96 -6.57
CA GLU A 198 0.81 -20.85 -5.86
C GLU A 198 0.13 -21.66 -4.76
N LYS A 199 -0.74 -21.01 -3.98
CA LYS A 199 -1.35 -21.63 -2.80
C LYS A 199 -2.65 -22.32 -3.12
N ASP A 200 -3.48 -21.65 -3.92
CA ASP A 200 -4.79 -22.19 -4.28
C ASP A 200 -4.72 -23.17 -5.47
N GLY A 201 -3.58 -23.22 -6.18
CA GLY A 201 -3.35 -24.11 -7.31
C GLY A 201 -4.24 -23.81 -8.52
N VAL A 202 -4.79 -22.59 -8.59
CA VAL A 202 -5.72 -22.19 -9.64
C VAL A 202 -4.93 -21.59 -10.80
N PRO A 203 -4.99 -22.17 -12.01
CA PRO A 203 -4.32 -21.59 -13.16
C PRO A 203 -4.91 -20.21 -13.48
N PRO A 204 -4.09 -19.23 -13.87
CA PRO A 204 -4.57 -17.88 -14.07
C PRO A 204 -5.49 -17.85 -15.30
N CYS A 205 -6.70 -17.33 -15.10
CA CYS A 205 -7.68 -17.16 -16.16
C CYS A 205 -7.65 -15.72 -16.72
N SER A 206 -8.27 -15.54 -17.89
CA SER A 206 -8.35 -14.24 -18.56
C SER A 206 -8.87 -13.10 -17.66
N PRO A 207 -9.96 -13.27 -16.86
CA PRO A 207 -10.42 -12.25 -15.91
C PRO A 207 -9.36 -11.83 -14.88
N THR A 208 -8.61 -12.79 -14.33
CA THR A 208 -7.63 -12.53 -13.27
C THR A 208 -6.43 -11.74 -13.81
N PHE A 209 -5.91 -12.13 -14.99
CA PHE A 209 -4.86 -11.36 -15.68
C PHE A 209 -5.33 -9.96 -16.06
N THR A 210 -6.55 -9.85 -16.59
CA THR A 210 -7.11 -8.57 -17.02
C THR A 210 -7.29 -7.62 -15.83
N ALA A 211 -7.73 -8.12 -14.68
CA ALA A 211 -7.86 -7.34 -13.46
C ALA A 211 -6.50 -6.80 -12.98
N LEU A 212 -5.46 -7.64 -12.99
CA LEU A 212 -4.11 -7.24 -12.60
C LEU A 212 -3.49 -6.23 -13.58
N LEU A 213 -3.62 -6.48 -14.88
CA LEU A 213 -3.19 -5.55 -15.92
C LEU A 213 -3.88 -4.19 -15.78
N ALA A 214 -5.20 -4.19 -15.55
CA ALA A 214 -5.96 -2.97 -15.32
C ALA A 214 -5.47 -2.20 -14.08
N ALA A 215 -5.07 -2.91 -13.02
CA ALA A 215 -4.51 -2.31 -11.82
C ALA A 215 -3.20 -1.54 -12.14
N HIS A 216 -2.24 -2.20 -12.82
CA HIS A 216 -0.98 -1.56 -13.26
C HIS A 216 -1.21 -0.35 -14.17
N CYS A 217 -2.10 -0.51 -15.16
CA CYS A 217 -2.42 0.58 -16.08
C CYS A 217 -3.05 1.79 -15.38
N ARG A 218 -3.82 1.59 -14.31
CA ARG A 218 -4.41 2.69 -13.51
C ARG A 218 -3.38 3.42 -12.66
N SER A 219 -2.32 2.75 -12.20
CA SER A 219 -1.21 3.40 -11.50
C SER A 219 -0.23 4.11 -12.45
N GLY A 220 -0.54 4.14 -13.76
CA GLY A 220 0.32 4.73 -14.79
C GLY A 220 1.47 3.83 -15.25
N ASP A 221 1.56 2.60 -14.73
CA ASP A 221 2.61 1.66 -15.07
C ASP A 221 2.16 0.72 -16.21
N TYR A 222 2.06 1.27 -17.42
CA TYR A 222 1.66 0.48 -18.60
C TYR A 222 2.70 -0.58 -18.97
N ARG A 223 3.97 -0.40 -18.58
CA ARG A 223 5.06 -1.34 -18.88
C ARG A 223 4.85 -2.66 -18.14
N SER A 224 4.61 -2.61 -16.83
CA SER A 224 4.19 -3.79 -16.07
C SER A 224 2.87 -4.36 -16.60
N GLY A 225 1.93 -3.52 -17.02
CA GLY A 225 0.72 -3.97 -17.71
C GLY A 225 1.01 -4.79 -18.98
N ARG A 226 1.99 -4.38 -19.78
CA ARG A 226 2.43 -5.09 -21.00
C ARG A 226 3.13 -6.42 -20.66
N GLU A 227 3.90 -6.48 -19.58
CA GLU A 227 4.47 -7.74 -19.07
C GLU A 227 3.38 -8.73 -18.64
N VAL A 228 2.34 -8.24 -17.95
CA VAL A 228 1.17 -9.06 -17.57
C VAL A 228 0.46 -9.60 -18.82
N LEU A 229 0.33 -8.80 -19.89
CA LEU A 229 -0.20 -9.28 -21.18
C LEU A 229 0.69 -10.36 -21.80
N GLY A 230 2.02 -10.25 -21.70
CA GLY A 230 2.96 -11.29 -22.13
C GLY A 230 2.70 -12.62 -21.41
N ARG A 231 2.67 -12.58 -20.07
CA ARG A 231 2.35 -13.74 -19.22
C ARG A 231 0.97 -14.33 -19.53
N MET A 232 -0.02 -13.49 -19.80
CA MET A 232 -1.37 -13.92 -20.20
C MET A 232 -1.35 -14.72 -21.52
N ARG A 233 -0.47 -14.37 -22.46
CA ARG A 233 -0.32 -15.07 -23.75
C ARG A 233 0.46 -16.38 -23.60
N GLU A 234 1.52 -16.38 -22.80
CA GLU A 234 2.29 -17.59 -22.47
C GLU A 234 1.42 -18.65 -21.77
N ALA A 235 0.53 -18.20 -20.88
CA ALA A 235 -0.44 -19.05 -20.21
C ALA A 235 -1.62 -19.47 -21.13
N GLY A 236 -1.71 -18.96 -22.36
CA GLY A 236 -2.84 -19.21 -23.26
C GLY A 236 -4.18 -18.65 -22.75
N ALA A 237 -4.15 -17.71 -21.80
CA ALA A 237 -5.31 -17.23 -21.06
C ALA A 237 -6.04 -16.08 -21.77
N GLY A 238 -6.54 -16.31 -22.98
CA GLY A 238 -7.38 -15.32 -23.68
C GLY A 238 -8.87 -15.38 -23.30
N PRO A 239 -9.71 -14.46 -23.83
CA PRO A 239 -9.43 -13.51 -24.90
C PRO A 239 -8.59 -12.29 -24.46
N TYR A 240 -7.80 -11.73 -25.38
CA TYR A 240 -6.87 -10.62 -25.11
C TYR A 240 -7.40 -9.22 -25.47
N ASP A 241 -8.56 -9.12 -26.12
CA ASP A 241 -9.07 -7.84 -26.66
C ASP A 241 -9.24 -6.76 -25.57
N LEU A 242 -9.80 -7.15 -24.43
CA LEU A 242 -9.96 -6.24 -23.29
C LEU A 242 -8.61 -5.77 -22.73
N ALA A 243 -7.62 -6.66 -22.65
CA ALA A 243 -6.27 -6.32 -22.20
C ALA A 243 -5.58 -5.32 -23.13
N TYR A 244 -5.63 -5.54 -24.45
CA TYR A 244 -5.11 -4.57 -25.43
C TYR A 244 -5.85 -3.23 -25.36
N MET A 245 -7.18 -3.25 -25.25
CA MET A 245 -7.97 -2.02 -25.15
C MET A 245 -7.55 -1.18 -23.92
N ILE A 246 -7.31 -1.84 -22.78
CA ILE A 246 -6.87 -1.15 -21.56
C ILE A 246 -5.48 -0.52 -21.77
N LEU A 247 -4.51 -1.29 -22.27
CA LEU A 247 -3.15 -0.79 -22.53
C LEU A 247 -3.14 0.38 -23.54
N ILE A 248 -3.84 0.24 -24.66
CA ILE A 248 -3.92 1.28 -25.69
C ILE A 248 -4.46 2.58 -25.09
N LYS A 249 -5.57 2.50 -24.33
CA LYS A 249 -6.17 3.68 -23.69
C LYS A 249 -5.23 4.33 -22.68
N THR A 250 -4.48 3.53 -21.93
CA THR A 250 -3.49 4.05 -20.98
C THR A 250 -2.34 4.75 -21.69
N CYS A 251 -1.79 4.17 -22.76
CA CYS A 251 -0.75 4.83 -23.57
C CYS A 251 -1.26 6.13 -24.20
N GLU A 252 -2.48 6.14 -24.75
CA GLU A 252 -3.11 7.34 -25.30
C GLU A 252 -3.29 8.43 -24.25
N ALA A 253 -3.74 8.07 -23.04
CA ALA A 253 -3.89 9.02 -21.92
C ALA A 253 -2.56 9.59 -21.43
N GLN A 254 -1.44 8.87 -21.64
CA GLN A 254 -0.09 9.31 -21.29
C GLN A 254 0.62 10.04 -22.44
N GLY A 255 0.00 10.16 -23.62
CA GLY A 255 0.61 10.77 -24.80
C GLY A 255 1.65 9.89 -25.51
N ASP A 256 1.77 8.60 -25.15
CA ASP A 256 2.66 7.65 -25.83
C ASP A 256 1.98 7.06 -27.08
N GLU A 257 1.89 7.89 -28.12
CA GLU A 257 1.25 7.51 -29.39
C GLU A 257 2.00 6.40 -30.14
N VAL A 258 3.31 6.25 -29.90
CA VAL A 258 4.13 5.21 -30.52
C VAL A 258 3.75 3.86 -29.95
N ALA A 259 3.75 3.72 -28.62
CA ALA A 259 3.32 2.50 -27.95
C ALA A 259 1.86 2.16 -28.26
N ALA A 260 0.97 3.16 -28.26
CA ALA A 260 -0.44 2.94 -28.61
C ALA A 260 -0.62 2.39 -30.04
N ARG A 261 0.13 2.90 -31.03
CA ARG A 261 0.09 2.38 -32.41
C ARG A 261 0.70 0.99 -32.53
N GLU A 262 1.77 0.70 -31.79
CA GLU A 262 2.37 -0.64 -31.73
C GLU A 262 1.35 -1.67 -31.21
N LEU A 263 0.74 -1.38 -30.06
CA LEU A 263 -0.27 -2.25 -29.44
C LEU A 263 -1.51 -2.45 -30.33
N LYS A 264 -1.95 -1.42 -31.07
CA LYS A 264 -3.04 -1.55 -32.06
C LYS A 264 -2.68 -2.55 -33.15
N ARG A 265 -1.48 -2.45 -33.73
CA ARG A 265 -1.02 -3.38 -34.77
C ARG A 265 -0.90 -4.80 -34.23
N GLU A 266 -0.31 -4.95 -33.04
CA GLU A 266 -0.17 -6.26 -32.40
C GLU A 266 -1.54 -6.91 -32.13
N ARG A 267 -2.50 -6.14 -31.58
CA ARG A 267 -3.87 -6.58 -31.37
C ARG A 267 -4.50 -7.09 -32.67
N ASP A 268 -4.36 -6.34 -33.77
CA ASP A 268 -4.99 -6.70 -35.04
C ASP A 268 -4.42 -8.02 -35.60
N VAL A 269 -3.10 -8.23 -35.49
CA VAL A 269 -2.45 -9.51 -35.85
C VAL A 269 -2.97 -10.66 -34.99
N VAL A 270 -3.07 -10.45 -33.68
CA VAL A 270 -3.54 -11.46 -32.73
C VAL A 270 -5.00 -11.82 -32.98
N LEU A 271 -5.87 -10.83 -33.19
CA LEU A 271 -7.29 -11.04 -33.44
C LEU A 271 -7.53 -11.70 -34.80
N ALA A 272 -6.71 -11.41 -35.82
CA ALA A 272 -6.75 -12.11 -37.10
C ALA A 272 -6.45 -13.61 -36.90
N LYS A 273 -5.33 -13.94 -36.24
CA LYS A 273 -4.96 -15.33 -35.93
C LYS A 273 -5.99 -16.04 -35.05
N TRP A 274 -6.59 -15.34 -34.08
CA TRP A 274 -7.67 -15.87 -33.24
C TRP A 274 -8.92 -16.21 -34.06
N GLY A 275 -9.22 -15.41 -35.08
CA GLY A 275 -10.30 -15.67 -36.04
C GLY A 275 -10.04 -16.88 -36.93
N GLU A 276 -8.78 -17.08 -37.37
CA GLU A 276 -8.36 -18.26 -38.14
C GLU A 276 -8.50 -19.56 -37.34
N LEU A 277 -8.25 -19.51 -36.03
CA LEU A 277 -8.43 -20.65 -35.11
C LEU A 277 -9.90 -21.02 -34.85
N GLY A 278 -10.87 -20.32 -35.44
CA GLY A 278 -12.30 -20.61 -35.30
C GLY A 278 -12.85 -20.39 -33.88
N LEU A 279 -12.10 -19.71 -33.02
CA LEU A 279 -12.50 -19.45 -31.64
C LEU A 279 -13.59 -18.36 -31.60
N PRO A 280 -14.56 -18.46 -30.67
CA PRO A 280 -15.65 -17.50 -30.57
C PRO A 280 -15.10 -16.09 -30.35
N LYS A 281 -15.52 -15.14 -31.18
CA LYS A 281 -15.16 -13.73 -31.00
C LYS A 281 -15.66 -13.27 -29.64
N PRO A 282 -14.85 -12.53 -28.86
CA PRO A 282 -15.31 -11.99 -27.59
C PRO A 282 -16.58 -11.16 -27.81
N PRO A 283 -17.55 -11.20 -26.87
CA PRO A 283 -18.80 -10.46 -27.01
C PRO A 283 -18.46 -8.99 -27.21
N ARG A 284 -18.83 -8.43 -28.37
CA ARG A 284 -18.72 -6.99 -28.62
C ARG A 284 -19.56 -6.32 -27.55
N ARG A 285 -18.92 -5.58 -26.64
CA ARG A 285 -19.61 -4.72 -25.68
C ARG A 285 -20.53 -3.84 -26.51
N SER A 286 -21.84 -4.10 -26.44
CA SER A 286 -22.83 -3.30 -27.14
C SER A 286 -22.57 -1.86 -26.71
N LYS A 287 -22.38 -0.97 -27.69
CA LYS A 287 -22.38 0.47 -27.40
C LYS A 287 -23.73 0.73 -26.76
N LYS A 288 -23.75 0.94 -25.43
CA LYS A 288 -24.94 1.46 -24.75
C LYS A 288 -25.24 2.78 -25.47
N LYS A 289 -26.33 2.79 -26.23
CA LYS A 289 -26.97 4.01 -26.72
C LYS A 289 -27.57 4.73 -25.52
#